data_AF-A0A7H8PSA0-F1
#
_entry.id   AF-A0A7H8PSA0-F1
#
_cell.length_a   1.000
_cell.length_b   1.000
_cell.length_c   1.000
_cell.angle_alpha   90.00
_cell.angle_beta   90.00
_cell.angle_gamma   90.00
#
_symmetry.space_group_name_H-M   'P 1'
#
loop_
_entity.id
_entity.type
_entity.pdbx_description
1 polymer ?
#
loop_
_entity_poly.entity_id
_entity_poly.type
_entity_poly.pdbx_seq_one_letter_code
_entity_poly.pdbx_strand_id
1 'polypeptide(L)'
;MKLNLFRKNKVDFNLPSTYRTKVIEGVSIPGIIRNGTHFFVDLEVYEDGRVECWNFEDFEHFKKDVKRGWVAVNIPNGEEISIHSLGSWTVSDGSWNYNKDSFIDYVWSIVKHLNPKLDNIYSYSEKKVNGVTIGESGKGKIYKEKKRTPNDPFPEKIKGTGINLFFKDEKGEYHLVRFDVYDQESIWVNRFEEPFEISLTQFEQMILEEKILTELPISTQVNIFGLGFFKIKEERYSAKISEKLLEVKDTIRVLNGEPSTIELCREIYQKYMGNPTVRLKEELKEAYENIPEHERMYVGDMDVKDTAVRMIIYGEQEIENWSHYQVAKEMGEELPSISIPKPKKE
;
A
#
# COMPACT_ATOMS: atom_id res chain seq x y z
N MET A 1 13.86 -60.52 41.10
CA MET A 1 14.09 -59.08 41.34
C MET A 1 14.53 -58.46 40.01
N LYS A 2 13.62 -57.84 39.26
CA LYS A 2 13.96 -57.08 38.04
C LYS A 2 13.38 -55.68 38.22
N LEU A 3 14.26 -54.72 38.50
CA LEU A 3 13.93 -53.30 38.57
C LEU A 3 13.62 -52.80 37.15
N ASN A 4 12.38 -52.35 36.93
CA ASN A 4 12.03 -51.53 35.78
C ASN A 4 12.50 -50.09 36.04
N LEU A 5 13.74 -49.79 35.68
CA LEU A 5 14.18 -48.41 35.44
C LEU A 5 13.80 -48.06 34.00
N PHE A 6 12.87 -47.13 33.79
CA PHE A 6 12.83 -46.14 32.70
C PHE A 6 11.47 -45.43 32.71
N ARG A 7 11.15 -44.73 33.81
CA ARG A 7 10.21 -43.61 33.73
C ARG A 7 10.99 -42.42 33.18
N LYS A 8 10.80 -42.12 31.89
CA LYS A 8 11.22 -40.83 31.33
C LYS A 8 10.43 -39.74 32.07
N ASN A 9 11.10 -39.03 32.97
CA ASN A 9 10.57 -37.81 33.56
C ASN A 9 10.41 -36.79 32.42
N LYS A 10 9.18 -36.63 31.94
CA LYS A 10 8.80 -35.53 31.05
C LYS A 10 8.83 -34.28 31.95
N VAL A 11 9.90 -33.51 31.86
CA VAL A 11 9.98 -32.23 32.56
C VAL A 11 8.93 -31.32 31.93
N ASP A 12 7.89 -31.00 32.70
CA ASP A 12 6.84 -30.08 32.27
C ASP A 12 7.32 -28.66 32.57
N PHE A 13 7.72 -27.92 31.52
CA PHE A 13 8.19 -26.56 31.65
C PHE A 13 6.99 -25.61 31.75
N ASN A 14 6.38 -25.52 32.93
CA ASN A 14 5.40 -24.49 33.25
C ASN A 14 6.09 -23.17 33.62
N LEU A 15 6.83 -22.59 32.66
CA LEU A 15 7.56 -21.33 32.82
C LEU A 15 6.78 -20.18 32.19
N PRO A 16 6.89 -18.94 32.72
CA PRO A 16 6.31 -17.77 32.08
C PRO A 16 6.86 -17.57 30.66
N SER A 17 5.95 -17.39 29.71
CA SER A 17 6.31 -17.04 28.33
C SER A 17 6.83 -15.61 28.26
N THR A 18 7.95 -15.40 27.56
CA THR A 18 8.52 -14.07 27.29
C THR A 18 8.80 -13.92 25.80
N TYR A 19 8.70 -12.69 25.26
CA TYR A 19 9.03 -12.39 23.87
C TYR A 19 9.92 -11.14 23.76
N ARG A 20 10.58 -10.97 22.63
CA ARG A 20 11.35 -9.77 22.26
C ARG A 20 10.99 -9.33 20.84
N THR A 21 11.04 -8.03 20.58
CA THR A 21 10.96 -7.46 19.24
C THR A 21 12.34 -7.01 18.78
N LYS A 22 12.60 -7.08 17.47
CA LYS A 22 13.84 -6.59 16.84
C LYS A 22 13.45 -5.73 15.63
N VAL A 23 14.09 -4.57 15.48
CA VAL A 23 14.05 -3.75 14.27
C VAL A 23 15.22 -4.16 13.38
N ILE A 24 14.97 -4.29 12.08
CA ILE A 24 15.97 -4.59 11.07
C ILE A 24 15.87 -3.46 10.05
N GLU A 25 16.96 -2.73 9.83
CA GLU A 25 16.98 -1.62 8.89
C GLU A 25 17.01 -2.14 7.46
N GLY A 26 16.43 -1.38 6.54
CA GLY A 26 16.35 -1.73 5.13
C GLY A 26 16.07 -0.52 4.27
N VAL A 27 16.14 -0.72 2.96
CA VAL A 27 15.81 0.27 1.94
C VAL A 27 14.75 -0.28 1.01
N SER A 28 14.06 0.62 0.31
CA SER A 28 13.06 0.25 -0.67
C SER A 28 13.54 0.62 -2.08
N ILE A 29 13.48 -0.33 -3.00
CA ILE A 29 13.89 -0.18 -4.40
C ILE A 29 12.74 -0.57 -5.33
N PRO A 30 12.65 0.02 -6.53
CA PRO A 30 11.68 -0.42 -7.52
C PRO A 30 11.99 -1.84 -8.00
N GLY A 31 10.95 -2.64 -8.18
CA GLY A 31 11.04 -3.99 -8.73
C GLY A 31 9.77 -4.43 -9.42
N ILE A 32 9.82 -5.64 -10.00
CA ILE A 32 8.71 -6.22 -10.75
C ILE A 32 8.48 -7.64 -10.25
N ILE A 33 7.26 -7.95 -9.83
CA ILE A 33 6.81 -9.32 -9.56
C ILE A 33 5.99 -9.81 -10.74
N ARG A 34 6.26 -11.02 -11.22
CA ARG A 34 5.48 -11.69 -12.24
C ARG A 34 4.61 -12.77 -11.62
N ASN A 35 3.31 -12.53 -11.60
CA ASN A 35 2.30 -13.51 -11.19
C ASN A 35 1.10 -13.46 -12.15
N GLY A 36 1.18 -14.22 -13.24
CA GLY A 36 0.28 -14.04 -14.38
C GLY A 36 0.71 -12.85 -15.22
N THR A 37 0.46 -11.63 -14.72
CA THR A 37 0.92 -10.35 -15.29
C THR A 37 2.14 -9.81 -14.54
N HIS A 38 2.58 -8.58 -14.83
CA HIS A 38 3.68 -7.91 -14.12
C HIS A 38 3.13 -6.86 -13.16
N PHE A 39 3.59 -6.90 -11.92
CA PHE A 39 3.23 -5.96 -10.88
C PHE A 39 4.46 -5.13 -10.53
N PHE A 40 4.33 -3.81 -10.65
CA PHE A 40 5.30 -2.89 -10.10
C PHE A 40 5.21 -2.93 -8.57
N VAL A 41 6.35 -3.10 -7.92
CA VAL A 41 6.45 -3.19 -6.46
C VAL A 41 7.61 -2.38 -5.92
N ASP A 42 7.47 -1.97 -4.67
CA ASP A 42 8.53 -1.48 -3.83
C ASP A 42 9.18 -2.69 -3.12
N LEU A 43 10.26 -3.25 -3.68
CA LEU A 43 11.00 -4.32 -3.02
C LEU A 43 11.74 -3.77 -1.81
N GLU A 44 11.70 -4.48 -0.69
CA GLU A 44 12.38 -4.06 0.53
C GLU A 44 13.59 -4.96 0.78
N VAL A 45 14.76 -4.35 0.89
CA VAL A 45 16.05 -5.04 1.07
C VAL A 45 16.60 -4.69 2.44
N TYR A 46 16.86 -5.71 3.25
CA TYR A 46 17.22 -5.54 4.66
C TYR A 46 18.70 -5.83 4.94
N GLU A 47 19.23 -5.24 6.01
CA GLU A 47 20.64 -5.39 6.44
C GLU A 47 21.03 -6.84 6.77
N ASP A 48 20.06 -7.69 7.10
CA ASP A 48 20.26 -9.12 7.36
C ASP A 48 20.22 -9.96 6.07
N GLY A 49 20.14 -9.34 4.90
CA GLY A 49 20.14 -10.01 3.61
C GLY A 49 18.78 -10.57 3.18
N ARG A 50 17.70 -10.28 3.91
CA ARG A 50 16.36 -10.64 3.50
C ARG A 50 15.79 -9.66 2.48
N VAL A 51 14.89 -10.16 1.64
CA VAL A 51 14.18 -9.36 0.65
C VAL A 51 12.68 -9.63 0.75
N GLU A 52 11.88 -8.57 0.87
CA GLU A 52 10.42 -8.64 0.70
C GLU A 52 10.10 -8.50 -0.79
N CYS A 53 9.55 -9.58 -1.37
CA CYS A 53 9.13 -9.65 -2.76
C CYS A 53 7.77 -10.36 -2.89
N TRP A 54 6.79 -9.92 -2.08
CA TRP A 54 5.53 -10.60 -1.70
C TRP A 54 5.67 -11.83 -0.81
N ASN A 55 6.87 -12.39 -0.75
CA ASN A 55 7.31 -13.32 0.27
C ASN A 55 8.50 -12.69 0.99
N PHE A 56 8.66 -12.99 2.28
CA PHE A 56 9.80 -12.48 3.04
C PHE A 56 10.95 -13.49 3.06
N GLU A 57 11.74 -13.44 1.99
CA GLU A 57 12.72 -14.47 1.62
C GLU A 57 14.12 -14.18 2.15
N ASP A 58 14.93 -15.24 2.30
CA ASP A 58 16.38 -15.08 2.41
C ASP A 58 17.01 -14.81 1.04
N PHE A 59 18.30 -14.45 1.03
CA PHE A 59 18.97 -14.07 -0.20
C PHE A 59 19.14 -15.23 -1.22
N GLU A 60 19.22 -16.48 -0.77
CA GLU A 60 19.31 -17.64 -1.67
C GLU A 60 17.98 -17.93 -2.36
N HIS A 61 16.86 -17.79 -1.64
CA HIS A 61 15.52 -17.91 -2.20
C HIS A 61 15.21 -16.74 -3.13
N PHE A 62 15.57 -15.51 -2.76
CA PHE A 62 15.49 -14.35 -3.65
C PHE A 62 16.24 -14.59 -4.98
N LYS A 63 17.46 -15.13 -4.94
CA LYS A 63 18.21 -15.49 -6.15
C LYS A 63 17.45 -16.50 -7.02
N LYS A 64 16.86 -17.53 -6.42
CA LYS A 64 16.02 -18.50 -7.14
C LYS A 64 14.81 -17.84 -7.77
N ASP A 65 14.20 -16.88 -7.07
CA ASP A 65 13.03 -16.13 -7.54
C ASP A 65 13.32 -15.25 -8.75
N VAL A 66 14.46 -14.56 -8.75
CA VAL A 66 14.96 -13.84 -9.93
C VAL A 66 15.27 -14.82 -11.07
N LYS A 67 15.93 -15.95 -10.79
CA LYS A 67 16.31 -16.94 -11.81
C LYS A 67 15.12 -17.62 -12.47
N ARG A 68 14.09 -18.00 -11.69
CA ARG A 68 12.83 -18.57 -12.22
C ARG A 68 11.90 -17.53 -12.84
N GLY A 69 12.15 -16.23 -12.59
CA GLY A 69 11.38 -15.12 -13.16
C GLY A 69 10.14 -14.74 -12.36
N TRP A 70 10.06 -15.13 -11.08
CA TRP A 70 9.07 -14.59 -10.14
C TRP A 70 9.36 -13.10 -9.88
N VAL A 71 10.60 -12.78 -9.55
CA VAL A 71 11.11 -11.40 -9.62
C VAL A 71 11.60 -11.18 -11.05
N ALA A 72 10.85 -10.39 -11.81
CA ALA A 72 11.16 -10.08 -13.19
C ALA A 72 12.15 -8.90 -13.28
N VAL A 73 13.02 -8.94 -14.30
CA VAL A 73 14.01 -7.87 -14.57
C VAL A 73 13.66 -7.06 -15.82
N ASN A 74 12.56 -7.41 -16.49
CA ASN A 74 12.00 -6.70 -17.63
C ASN A 74 10.52 -7.04 -17.78
N ILE A 75 9.81 -6.21 -18.54
CA ILE A 75 8.45 -6.46 -19.01
C ILE A 75 8.52 -6.55 -20.54
N PRO A 76 8.13 -7.68 -21.14
CA PRO A 76 8.10 -7.83 -22.60
C PRO A 76 7.11 -6.87 -23.27
N ASN A 77 7.36 -6.54 -24.54
CA ASN A 77 6.44 -5.72 -25.33
C ASN A 77 5.06 -6.40 -25.46
N GLY A 78 4.00 -5.64 -25.22
CA GLY A 78 2.63 -6.12 -25.27
C GLY A 78 2.15 -6.79 -23.98
N GLU A 79 2.99 -6.90 -22.96
CA GLU A 79 2.61 -7.37 -21.63
C GLU A 79 2.11 -6.21 -20.75
N GLU A 80 1.38 -6.57 -19.71
CA GLU A 80 0.77 -5.63 -18.76
C GLU A 80 1.70 -5.34 -17.58
N ILE A 81 1.79 -4.05 -17.20
CA ILE A 81 2.29 -3.57 -15.91
C ILE A 81 1.12 -3.04 -15.06
N SER A 82 0.93 -3.62 -13.88
CA SER A 82 -0.02 -3.16 -12.86
C SER A 82 0.74 -2.43 -11.76
N ILE A 83 0.34 -1.19 -11.46
CA ILE A 83 0.91 -0.37 -10.40
C ILE A 83 -0.14 -0.23 -9.31
N HIS A 84 0.13 -0.79 -8.13
CA HIS A 84 -0.83 -0.85 -7.04
C HIS A 84 -1.42 0.53 -6.71
N SER A 85 -2.75 0.58 -6.62
CA SER A 85 -3.55 1.78 -6.42
C SER A 85 -3.44 2.87 -7.50
N LEU A 86 -2.59 2.74 -8.53
CA LEU A 86 -2.43 3.77 -9.56
C LEU A 86 -3.13 3.40 -10.88
N GLY A 87 -2.94 2.19 -11.38
CA GLY A 87 -3.53 1.78 -12.66
C GLY A 87 -2.84 0.58 -13.29
N SER A 88 -3.24 0.28 -14.52
CA SER A 88 -2.63 -0.78 -15.32
C SER A 88 -2.51 -0.39 -16.79
N TRP A 89 -1.36 -0.72 -17.40
CA TRP A 89 -1.05 -0.40 -18.79
C TRP A 89 -0.40 -1.58 -19.50
N THR A 90 -0.68 -1.70 -20.79
CA THR A 90 0.16 -2.51 -21.66
C THR A 90 1.38 -1.69 -22.07
N VAL A 91 2.57 -2.29 -22.06
CA VAL A 91 3.83 -1.58 -22.34
C VAL A 91 4.43 -1.92 -23.70
N SER A 92 5.26 -1.02 -24.22
CA SER A 92 6.10 -1.23 -25.40
C SER A 92 7.44 -0.52 -25.26
N ASP A 93 8.41 -0.85 -26.12
CA ASP A 93 9.73 -0.21 -26.21
C ASP A 93 10.44 -0.11 -24.83
N GLY A 94 10.32 -1.14 -24.00
CA GLY A 94 10.97 -1.16 -22.68
C GLY A 94 12.48 -1.32 -22.76
N SER A 95 13.22 -0.56 -21.95
CA SER A 95 14.65 -0.72 -21.73
C SER A 95 14.92 -0.81 -20.24
N TRP A 96 15.58 -1.88 -19.82
CA TRP A 96 15.72 -2.24 -18.41
C TRP A 96 17.18 -2.31 -18.03
N ASN A 97 17.51 -1.77 -16.85
CA ASN A 97 18.90 -1.56 -16.44
C ASN A 97 19.63 -2.87 -16.11
N TYR A 98 18.89 -3.96 -15.89
CA TYR A 98 19.44 -5.20 -15.37
C TYR A 98 19.06 -6.43 -16.19
N ASN A 99 19.94 -7.42 -16.16
CA ASN A 99 19.58 -8.80 -16.40
C ASN A 99 19.48 -9.54 -15.05
N LYS A 100 19.17 -10.84 -15.08
CA LYS A 100 18.98 -11.62 -13.85
C LYS A 100 20.22 -11.61 -12.94
N ASP A 101 21.42 -11.74 -13.50
CA ASP A 101 22.67 -11.75 -12.73
C ASP A 101 23.01 -10.37 -12.19
N SER A 102 22.95 -9.33 -13.03
CA SER A 102 23.26 -7.98 -12.58
C SER A 102 22.23 -7.42 -11.58
N PHE A 103 20.98 -7.86 -11.64
CA PHE A 103 19.97 -7.50 -10.64
C PHE A 103 20.26 -8.15 -9.28
N ILE A 104 20.64 -9.43 -9.28
CA ILE A 104 21.08 -10.13 -8.07
C ILE A 104 22.30 -9.42 -7.46
N ASP A 105 23.29 -9.06 -8.28
CA ASP A 105 24.49 -8.36 -7.82
C ASP A 105 24.16 -6.97 -7.27
N TYR A 106 23.24 -6.26 -7.91
CA TYR A 106 22.76 -4.96 -7.43
C TYR A 106 22.10 -5.07 -6.05
N VAL A 107 21.15 -5.99 -5.86
CA VAL A 107 20.51 -6.19 -4.56
C VAL A 107 21.53 -6.63 -3.50
N TRP A 108 22.49 -7.50 -3.86
CA TRP A 108 23.57 -7.87 -2.94
C TRP A 108 24.47 -6.69 -2.56
N SER A 109 24.71 -5.75 -3.49
CA SER A 109 25.48 -4.54 -3.20
C SER A 109 24.79 -3.65 -2.18
N ILE A 110 23.45 -3.61 -2.18
CA ILE A 110 22.65 -2.91 -1.17
C ILE A 110 22.82 -3.58 0.20
N VAL A 111 22.72 -4.91 0.28
CA VAL A 111 22.95 -5.64 1.54
C VAL A 111 24.34 -5.34 2.09
N LYS A 112 25.38 -5.34 1.25
CA LYS A 112 26.75 -4.97 1.66
C LYS A 112 26.87 -3.51 2.10
N HIS A 113 26.10 -2.61 1.49
CA HIS A 113 26.10 -1.21 1.88
C HIS A 113 25.48 -1.03 3.28
N LEU A 114 24.35 -1.69 3.54
CA LEU A 114 23.66 -1.65 4.83
C LEU A 114 24.42 -2.41 5.93
N ASN A 115 25.07 -3.51 5.57
CA ASN A 115 25.82 -4.37 6.49
C ASN A 115 27.21 -4.71 5.92
N PRO A 116 28.19 -3.78 5.98
CA PRO A 116 29.52 -3.99 5.39
C PRO A 116 30.30 -5.17 5.98
N LYS A 117 29.97 -5.59 7.21
CA LYS A 117 30.59 -6.73 7.88
C LYS A 117 29.93 -8.07 7.55
N LEU A 118 28.72 -8.04 6.98
CA LEU A 118 27.87 -9.21 6.75
C LEU A 118 27.60 -10.00 8.04
N ASP A 119 27.42 -9.27 9.15
CA ASP A 119 27.10 -9.86 10.45
C ASP A 119 25.61 -10.25 10.50
N ASN A 120 25.29 -11.42 11.05
CA ASN A 120 23.91 -11.90 11.24
C ASN A 120 23.06 -12.00 9.96
N ILE A 121 23.67 -12.33 8.82
CA ILE A 121 22.92 -12.62 7.59
C ILE A 121 21.96 -13.79 7.84
N TYR A 122 20.70 -13.57 7.50
CA TYR A 122 19.64 -14.53 7.66
C TYR A 122 19.80 -15.67 6.65
N SER A 123 19.67 -16.90 7.14
CA SER A 123 19.56 -18.09 6.30
C SER A 123 18.29 -18.82 6.70
N TYR A 124 17.41 -19.04 5.72
CA TYR A 124 16.13 -19.66 5.96
C TYR A 124 16.33 -21.08 6.49
N SER A 125 15.67 -21.35 7.60
CA SER A 125 15.43 -22.71 8.09
C SER A 125 13.94 -22.96 8.05
N GLU A 126 13.52 -24.03 7.37
CA GLU A 126 12.09 -24.36 7.25
C GLU A 126 11.48 -24.56 8.64
N LYS A 127 10.56 -23.66 9.02
CA LYS A 127 9.87 -23.75 10.28
C LYS A 127 8.60 -24.59 10.10
N LYS A 128 8.63 -25.83 10.59
CA LYS A 128 7.46 -26.70 10.66
C LYS A 128 6.87 -26.72 12.07
N VAL A 129 5.60 -26.38 12.20
CA VAL A 129 4.83 -26.50 13.45
C VAL A 129 3.67 -27.45 13.19
N ASN A 130 3.62 -28.56 13.93
CA ASN A 130 2.60 -29.60 13.77
C ASN A 130 2.44 -30.11 12.32
N GLY A 131 3.53 -30.18 11.56
CA GLY A 131 3.52 -30.62 10.16
C GLY A 131 3.15 -29.55 9.14
N VAL A 132 2.82 -28.32 9.58
CA VAL A 132 2.54 -27.18 8.71
C VAL A 132 3.81 -26.33 8.58
N THR A 133 4.23 -26.06 7.34
CA THR A 133 5.31 -25.11 7.05
C THR A 133 4.78 -23.69 7.28
N ILE A 134 5.46 -22.95 8.15
CA ILE A 134 5.14 -21.55 8.45
C ILE A 134 6.02 -20.66 7.57
N GLY A 135 5.37 -19.87 6.71
CA GLY A 135 6.00 -18.74 6.03
C GLY A 135 6.06 -17.52 6.95
N GLU A 136 7.06 -16.68 6.75
CA GLU A 136 7.11 -15.36 7.40
C GLU A 136 6.62 -14.32 6.39
N SER A 137 5.79 -13.40 6.88
CA SER A 137 5.37 -12.22 6.12
C SER A 137 5.64 -10.98 6.97
N GLY A 138 5.95 -9.89 6.30
CA GLY A 138 6.21 -8.61 6.91
C GLY A 138 6.23 -7.56 5.82
N LYS A 139 5.69 -6.38 6.11
CA LYS A 139 5.83 -5.20 5.26
C LYS A 139 6.61 -4.18 6.04
N GLY A 140 7.63 -3.61 5.43
CA GLY A 140 8.41 -2.53 5.97
C GLY A 140 7.54 -1.30 6.21
N LYS A 141 8.04 -0.45 7.09
CA LYS A 141 7.45 0.85 7.36
C LYS A 141 8.48 1.90 7.01
N ILE A 142 8.20 2.69 5.99
CA ILE A 142 9.00 3.85 5.68
C ILE A 142 8.97 4.82 6.87
N TYR A 143 10.08 5.52 7.09
CA TYR A 143 10.18 6.49 8.17
C TYR A 143 11.09 7.64 7.80
N LYS A 144 10.82 8.80 8.40
CA LYS A 144 11.70 9.98 8.41
C LYS A 144 12.28 10.15 9.80
N GLU A 145 13.56 10.46 9.89
CA GLU A 145 14.21 10.80 11.15
C GLU A 145 13.95 12.25 11.53
N LYS A 146 13.41 12.47 12.73
CA LYS A 146 13.35 13.79 13.37
C LYS A 146 14.46 13.88 14.41
N LYS A 147 15.57 14.47 13.98
CA LYS A 147 16.76 14.69 14.82
C LYS A 147 16.55 15.89 15.74
N ARG A 148 16.79 15.72 17.05
CA ARG A 148 16.77 16.84 18.02
C ARG A 148 18.02 17.70 17.92
N THR A 149 19.12 17.12 17.46
CA THR A 149 20.41 17.78 17.20
C THR A 149 21.06 17.13 15.98
N PRO A 150 22.01 17.78 15.29
CA PRO A 150 22.68 17.19 14.13
C PRO A 150 23.29 15.80 14.37
N ASN A 151 23.69 15.50 15.61
CA ASN A 151 24.32 14.25 16.02
C ASN A 151 23.43 13.41 16.96
N ASP A 152 22.10 13.53 16.87
CA ASP A 152 21.17 12.75 17.70
C ASP A 152 21.38 11.24 17.44
N PRO A 153 21.85 10.47 18.44
CA PRO A 153 22.12 9.04 18.25
C PRO A 153 20.83 8.20 18.20
N PHE A 154 19.71 8.77 18.64
CA PHE A 154 18.41 8.10 18.70
C PHE A 154 17.31 9.05 18.21
N PRO A 155 17.32 9.41 16.91
CA PRO A 155 16.29 10.27 16.36
C PRO A 155 14.92 9.60 16.49
N GLU A 156 13.91 10.44 16.65
CA GLU A 156 12.53 9.98 16.56
C GLU A 156 12.24 9.52 15.13
N LYS A 157 11.60 8.36 14.98
CA LYS A 157 11.19 7.81 13.67
C LYS A 157 9.72 8.12 13.43
N ILE A 158 9.46 9.08 12.54
CA ILE A 158 8.12 9.40 12.07
C ILE A 158 7.78 8.40 10.98
N LYS A 159 6.75 7.58 11.20
CA LYS A 159 6.30 6.59 10.22
C LYS A 159 5.55 7.30 9.10
N GLY A 160 5.67 6.81 7.88
CA GLY A 160 4.93 7.33 6.74
C GLY A 160 4.25 6.25 5.91
N THR A 161 3.58 6.71 4.86
CA THR A 161 2.94 5.88 3.84
C THR A 161 3.36 6.35 2.46
N GLY A 162 3.71 5.42 1.57
CA GLY A 162 4.12 5.72 0.20
C GLY A 162 2.96 5.56 -0.79
N ILE A 163 2.84 6.50 -1.73
CA ILE A 163 1.92 6.41 -2.87
C ILE A 163 2.69 6.56 -4.19
N ASN A 164 2.37 5.70 -5.16
CA ASN A 164 2.95 5.76 -6.50
C ASN A 164 2.10 6.65 -7.40
N LEU A 165 2.75 7.59 -8.09
CA LEU A 165 2.13 8.55 -9.03
C LEU A 165 3.11 8.85 -10.17
N PHE A 166 2.61 9.39 -11.28
CA PHE A 166 3.47 9.94 -12.31
C PHE A 166 3.84 11.39 -11.99
N PHE A 167 5.08 11.75 -12.29
CA PHE A 167 5.60 13.10 -12.15
C PHE A 167 6.21 13.57 -13.47
N LYS A 168 5.81 14.74 -13.93
CA LYS A 168 6.37 15.42 -15.09
C LYS A 168 7.39 16.46 -14.62
N ASP A 169 8.64 16.26 -14.98
CA ASP A 169 9.72 17.17 -14.59
C ASP A 169 9.75 18.45 -15.43
N GLU A 170 10.65 19.36 -15.08
CA GLU A 170 10.82 20.66 -15.77
C GLU A 170 11.27 20.53 -17.24
N LYS A 171 11.79 19.36 -17.64
CA LYS A 171 12.15 19.06 -19.04
C LYS A 171 10.97 18.45 -19.81
N GLY A 172 9.86 18.15 -19.12
CA GLY A 172 8.70 17.49 -19.68
C GLY A 172 8.83 15.97 -19.77
N GLU A 173 9.81 15.37 -19.09
CA GLU A 173 9.95 13.91 -19.00
C GLU A 173 9.04 13.36 -17.90
N TYR A 174 8.47 12.18 -18.14
CA TYR A 174 7.56 11.53 -17.19
C TYR A 174 8.27 10.44 -16.41
N HIS A 175 8.07 10.45 -15.10
CA HIS A 175 8.71 9.55 -14.15
C HIS A 175 7.65 8.85 -13.30
N LEU A 176 7.82 7.56 -13.03
CA LEU A 176 7.07 6.87 -11.99
C LEU A 176 7.79 7.06 -10.65
N VAL A 177 7.23 7.91 -9.81
CA VAL A 177 7.82 8.31 -8.54
C VAL A 177 7.02 7.76 -7.37
N ARG A 178 7.59 7.85 -6.17
CA ARG A 178 6.89 7.56 -4.92
C ARG A 178 6.84 8.80 -4.05
N PHE A 179 5.65 9.20 -3.65
CA PHE A 179 5.42 10.25 -2.67
C PHE A 179 5.32 9.59 -1.30
N ASP A 180 6.32 9.83 -0.45
CA ASP A 180 6.38 9.33 0.92
C ASP A 180 5.81 10.39 1.86
N VAL A 181 4.61 10.12 2.36
CA VAL A 181 3.81 11.04 3.20
C VAL A 181 4.09 10.73 4.67
N TYR A 182 4.54 11.73 5.44
CA TYR A 182 4.87 11.58 6.87
C TYR A 182 4.00 12.43 7.80
N ASP A 183 3.86 13.71 7.51
CA ASP A 183 3.02 14.67 8.24
C ASP A 183 2.55 15.78 7.28
N GLN A 184 1.88 16.83 7.78
CA GLN A 184 1.35 17.92 6.93
C GLN A 184 2.44 18.68 6.17
N GLU A 185 3.65 18.74 6.71
CA GLU A 185 4.74 19.57 6.19
C GLU A 185 5.69 18.75 5.31
N SER A 186 5.59 17.42 5.33
CA SER A 186 6.59 16.53 4.78
C SER A 186 6.03 15.46 3.86
N ILE A 187 6.08 15.73 2.55
CA ILE A 187 5.92 14.74 1.49
C ILE A 187 7.23 14.65 0.72
N TRP A 188 7.89 13.50 0.76
CA TRP A 188 9.13 13.26 0.02
C TRP A 188 8.85 12.68 -1.36
N VAL A 189 9.31 13.35 -2.41
CA VAL A 189 9.27 12.86 -3.77
C VAL A 189 10.53 12.04 -4.04
N ASN A 190 10.38 10.73 -4.03
CA ASN A 190 11.46 9.76 -4.18
C ASN A 190 11.54 9.19 -5.60
N ARG A 191 12.58 8.38 -5.84
CA ARG A 191 12.96 7.83 -7.15
C ARG A 191 13.44 8.91 -8.12
N PHE A 192 14.30 9.77 -7.59
CA PHE A 192 15.20 10.65 -8.33
C PHE A 192 16.62 10.46 -7.82
N GLU A 193 17.60 10.94 -8.58
CA GLU A 193 18.99 11.03 -8.11
C GLU A 193 19.09 11.88 -6.84
N GLU A 194 18.37 12.99 -6.82
CA GLU A 194 18.24 13.90 -5.68
C GLU A 194 16.76 14.01 -5.29
N PRO A 195 16.27 13.19 -4.34
CA PRO A 195 14.92 13.33 -3.80
C PRO A 195 14.71 14.69 -3.13
N PHE A 196 13.48 15.19 -3.17
CA PHE A 196 13.14 16.50 -2.60
C PHE A 196 11.82 16.45 -1.82
N GLU A 197 11.63 17.44 -0.96
CA GLU A 197 10.48 17.54 -0.07
C GLU A 197 9.52 18.64 -0.54
N ILE A 198 8.23 18.36 -0.45
CA ILE A 198 7.14 19.29 -0.75
C ILE A 198 6.08 19.26 0.37
N SER A 199 5.33 20.35 0.52
CA SER A 199 4.16 20.41 1.40
C SER A 199 2.89 19.92 0.69
N LEU A 200 1.81 19.70 1.45
CA LEU A 200 0.49 19.40 0.88
C LEU A 200 0.00 20.49 -0.09
N THR A 201 0.22 21.77 0.23
CA THR A 201 -0.17 22.89 -0.66
C THR A 201 0.61 22.85 -1.97
N GLN A 202 1.90 22.51 -1.93
CA GLN A 202 2.70 22.34 -3.15
C GLN A 202 2.24 21.12 -3.95
N PHE A 203 1.90 20.01 -3.29
CA PHE A 203 1.33 18.82 -3.93
C PHE A 203 0.03 19.16 -4.67
N GLU A 204 -0.90 19.88 -4.02
CA GLU A 204 -2.14 20.37 -4.64
C GLU A 204 -1.86 21.27 -5.85
N GLN A 205 -0.93 22.22 -5.71
CA GLN A 205 -0.55 23.12 -6.78
C GLN A 205 0.06 22.37 -7.98
N MET A 206 0.91 21.37 -7.72
CA MET A 206 1.53 20.55 -8.77
C MET A 206 0.50 19.66 -9.50
N ILE A 207 -0.61 19.28 -8.86
CA ILE A 207 -1.74 18.63 -9.54
C ILE A 207 -2.42 19.61 -10.49
N LEU A 208 -2.71 20.83 -10.03
CA LEU A 208 -3.34 21.88 -10.85
C LEU A 208 -2.47 22.28 -12.07
N GLU A 209 -1.15 22.20 -11.92
CA GLU A 209 -0.17 22.45 -12.98
C GLU A 209 0.09 21.24 -13.90
N GLU A 210 -0.63 20.13 -13.72
CA GLU A 210 -0.44 18.88 -14.48
C GLU A 210 1.00 18.32 -14.38
N LYS A 211 1.67 18.57 -13.25
CA LYS A 211 2.98 17.97 -12.92
C LYS A 211 2.84 16.63 -12.22
N ILE A 212 1.80 16.46 -11.39
CA ILE A 212 1.49 15.19 -10.73
C ILE A 212 0.25 14.60 -11.40
N LEU A 213 0.40 13.36 -11.88
CA LEU A 213 -0.53 12.74 -12.81
C LEU A 213 -0.82 11.29 -12.43
N THR A 214 -2.01 10.81 -12.78
CA THR A 214 -2.38 9.39 -12.74
C THR A 214 -2.59 8.80 -14.13
N GLU A 215 -2.91 9.66 -15.10
CA GLU A 215 -3.16 9.34 -16.50
C GLU A 215 -2.06 9.94 -17.37
N LEU A 216 -1.65 9.23 -18.42
CA LEU A 216 -0.62 9.66 -19.34
C LEU A 216 -1.02 9.35 -20.79
N PRO A 217 -0.66 10.22 -21.76
CA PRO A 217 -0.94 9.95 -23.16
C PRO A 217 -0.29 8.65 -23.66
N ILE A 218 -0.93 7.97 -24.62
CA ILE A 218 -0.36 6.80 -25.30
C ILE A 218 0.96 7.20 -25.99
N SER A 219 1.90 6.26 -26.05
CA SER A 219 3.29 6.43 -26.54
C SER A 219 4.20 7.27 -25.65
N THR A 220 3.70 7.76 -24.50
CA THR A 220 4.53 8.43 -23.49
C THR A 220 5.56 7.45 -22.93
N GLN A 221 6.83 7.88 -22.89
CA GLN A 221 7.87 7.18 -22.16
C GLN A 221 7.79 7.52 -20.67
N VAL A 222 7.77 6.49 -19.84
CA VAL A 222 7.80 6.58 -18.38
C VAL A 222 9.13 6.04 -17.90
N ASN A 223 9.90 6.90 -17.23
CA ASN A 223 11.15 6.53 -16.59
C ASN A 223 10.91 6.05 -15.16
N ILE A 224 11.63 5.00 -14.75
CA ILE A 224 11.63 4.50 -13.38
C ILE A 224 13.08 4.51 -12.91
N PHE A 225 13.41 5.50 -12.07
CA PHE A 225 14.78 5.64 -11.56
C PHE A 225 15.24 4.37 -10.87
N GLY A 226 16.42 3.87 -11.25
CA GLY A 226 16.97 2.63 -10.71
C GLY A 226 16.33 1.34 -11.26
N LEU A 227 15.49 1.38 -12.30
CA LEU A 227 14.93 0.16 -12.93
C LEU A 227 14.98 0.19 -14.46
N GLY A 228 14.67 1.32 -15.08
CA GLY A 228 14.65 1.45 -16.55
C GLY A 228 13.54 2.38 -17.03
N PHE A 229 13.03 2.15 -18.24
CA PHE A 229 11.87 2.86 -18.78
C PHE A 229 11.00 1.94 -19.63
N PHE A 230 9.77 2.39 -19.89
CA PHE A 230 8.86 1.78 -20.86
C PHE A 230 8.01 2.87 -21.53
N LYS A 231 7.37 2.54 -22.66
CA LYS A 231 6.31 3.37 -23.24
C LYS A 231 4.94 2.78 -22.99
N ILE A 232 3.96 3.65 -22.80
CA ILE A 232 2.56 3.25 -22.69
C ILE A 232 2.04 2.89 -24.08
N LYS A 233 1.59 1.65 -24.26
CA LYS A 233 0.95 1.20 -25.50
C LYS A 233 -0.56 1.34 -25.44
N GLU A 234 -1.15 0.94 -24.31
CA GLU A 234 -2.60 0.96 -24.08
C GLU A 234 -2.86 1.12 -22.58
N GLU A 235 -3.83 1.94 -22.20
CA GLU A 235 -4.32 2.03 -20.83
C GLU A 235 -5.46 1.02 -20.61
N ARG A 236 -5.37 0.25 -19.52
CA ARG A 236 -6.47 -0.62 -19.06
C ARG A 236 -7.42 0.16 -18.16
N TYR A 237 -6.85 0.79 -17.14
CA TYR A 237 -7.53 1.68 -16.22
C TYR A 237 -6.50 2.51 -15.46
N SER A 238 -6.94 3.62 -14.91
CA SER A 238 -6.17 4.49 -14.03
C SER A 238 -7.05 4.98 -12.88
N ALA A 239 -6.41 5.32 -11.77
CA ALA A 239 -7.04 6.05 -10.69
C ALA A 239 -7.25 7.51 -11.11
N LYS A 240 -8.31 8.15 -10.60
CA LYS A 240 -8.50 9.59 -10.79
C LYS A 240 -7.55 10.34 -9.86
N ILE A 241 -6.93 11.41 -10.36
CA ILE A 241 -6.02 12.23 -9.54
C ILE A 241 -6.74 12.88 -8.34
N SER A 242 -8.04 13.21 -8.47
CA SER A 242 -8.85 13.73 -7.37
C SER A 242 -8.97 12.74 -6.21
N GLU A 243 -9.10 11.44 -6.50
CA GLU A 243 -9.16 10.38 -5.49
C GLU A 243 -7.82 10.26 -4.77
N LYS A 244 -6.71 10.41 -5.50
CA LYS A 244 -5.37 10.41 -4.90
C LYS A 244 -5.12 11.58 -3.96
N LEU A 245 -5.67 12.74 -4.30
CA LEU A 245 -5.62 13.88 -3.40
C LEU A 245 -6.39 13.60 -2.09
N LEU A 246 -7.56 12.95 -2.16
CA LEU A 246 -8.31 12.55 -0.96
C LEU A 246 -7.53 11.53 -0.13
N GLU A 247 -6.93 10.51 -0.75
CA GLU A 247 -6.09 9.51 -0.07
C GLU A 247 -4.91 10.17 0.67
N VAL A 248 -4.22 11.12 0.03
CA VAL A 248 -3.09 11.84 0.64
C VAL A 248 -3.56 12.71 1.81
N LYS A 249 -4.69 13.42 1.66
CA LYS A 249 -5.26 14.24 2.74
C LYS A 249 -5.66 13.39 3.95
N ASP A 250 -6.30 12.25 3.72
CA ASP A 250 -6.69 11.33 4.79
C ASP A 250 -5.46 10.73 5.48
N THR A 251 -4.45 10.32 4.70
CA THR A 251 -3.19 9.82 5.22
C THR A 251 -2.53 10.84 6.14
N ILE A 252 -2.43 12.09 5.72
CA ILE A 252 -1.89 13.18 6.53
C ILE A 252 -2.70 13.38 7.81
N ARG A 253 -4.04 13.35 7.72
CA ARG A 253 -4.93 13.49 8.88
C ARG A 253 -4.64 12.42 9.94
N VAL A 254 -4.61 11.15 9.53
CA VAL A 254 -4.31 10.01 10.41
C VAL A 254 -2.91 10.10 11.00
N LEU A 255 -1.91 10.50 10.21
CA LEU A 255 -0.53 10.65 10.68
C LEU A 255 -0.37 11.75 11.73
N ASN A 256 -1.23 12.79 11.70
CA ASN A 256 -1.28 13.82 12.74
C ASN A 256 -2.13 13.40 13.97
N GLY A 257 -2.61 12.16 14.01
CA GLY A 257 -3.42 11.64 15.13
C GLY A 257 -4.88 12.11 15.11
N GLU A 258 -5.36 12.66 14.00
CA GLU A 258 -6.77 12.95 13.80
C GLU A 258 -7.53 11.70 13.30
N PRO A 259 -8.84 11.58 13.58
CA PRO A 259 -9.65 10.48 13.04
C PRO A 259 -9.65 10.47 11.52
N SER A 260 -9.69 9.32 10.87
CA SER A 260 -9.81 9.25 9.41
C SER A 260 -11.15 9.85 8.93
N THR A 261 -11.25 10.14 7.63
CA THR A 261 -12.47 10.59 6.96
C THR A 261 -13.59 9.54 7.08
N ILE A 262 -13.25 8.25 7.06
CA ILE A 262 -14.19 7.15 7.33
C ILE A 262 -14.71 7.21 8.76
N GLU A 263 -13.83 7.40 9.75
CA GLU A 263 -14.21 7.53 11.16
C GLU A 263 -15.11 8.76 11.38
N LEU A 264 -14.75 9.90 10.79
CA LEU A 264 -15.54 11.13 10.86
C LEU A 264 -16.93 10.95 10.24
N CYS A 265 -17.01 10.32 9.06
CA CYS A 265 -18.29 10.05 8.40
C CYS A 265 -19.15 9.08 9.23
N ARG A 266 -18.53 8.04 9.83
CA ARG A 266 -19.21 7.13 10.76
C ARG A 266 -19.77 7.87 11.98
N GLU A 267 -19.01 8.78 12.58
CA GLU A 267 -19.50 9.57 13.71
C GLU A 267 -20.70 10.45 13.34
N ILE A 268 -20.65 11.10 12.18
CA ILE A 268 -21.77 11.94 11.69
C ILE A 268 -22.98 11.05 11.36
N TYR A 269 -22.75 9.89 10.76
CA TYR A 269 -23.80 8.91 10.50
C TYR A 269 -24.47 8.46 11.80
N GLN A 270 -23.72 8.13 12.86
CA GLN A 270 -24.30 7.78 14.15
C GLN A 270 -25.10 8.94 14.78
N LYS A 271 -24.61 10.18 14.67
CA LYS A 271 -25.36 11.38 15.11
C LYS A 271 -26.68 11.53 14.34
N TYR A 272 -26.66 11.34 13.02
CA TYR A 272 -27.86 11.37 12.18
C TYR A 272 -28.86 10.29 12.60
N MET A 273 -28.39 9.06 12.85
CA MET A 273 -29.25 7.96 13.29
C MET A 273 -29.94 8.25 14.63
N GLY A 274 -29.28 8.95 15.55
CA GLY A 274 -29.85 9.36 16.83
C GLY A 274 -30.78 10.58 16.76
N ASN A 275 -30.47 11.55 15.90
CA ASN A 275 -31.25 12.78 15.73
C ASN A 275 -31.26 13.24 14.26
N PRO A 276 -32.15 12.71 13.42
CA PRO A 276 -32.13 12.98 11.99
C PRO A 276 -32.59 14.41 11.71
N THR A 277 -31.69 15.28 11.26
CA THR A 277 -31.99 16.67 10.84
C THR A 277 -31.53 16.91 9.40
N VAL A 278 -32.05 17.95 8.76
CA VAL A 278 -31.60 18.36 7.41
C VAL A 278 -30.12 18.75 7.44
N ARG A 279 -29.69 19.48 8.47
CA ARG A 279 -28.28 19.88 8.65
C ARG A 279 -27.35 18.67 8.76
N LEU A 280 -27.69 17.68 9.58
CA LEU A 280 -26.88 16.47 9.71
C LEU A 280 -26.84 15.62 8.44
N LYS A 281 -27.90 15.66 7.61
CA LYS A 281 -27.89 15.03 6.28
C LYS A 281 -26.88 15.72 5.36
N GLU A 282 -26.82 17.04 5.37
CA GLU A 282 -25.85 17.82 4.57
C GLU A 282 -24.42 17.58 5.06
N GLU A 283 -24.18 17.65 6.38
CA GLU A 283 -22.88 17.32 6.99
C GLU A 283 -22.44 15.88 6.64
N LEU A 284 -23.37 14.91 6.67
CA LEU A 284 -23.09 13.52 6.30
C LEU A 284 -22.69 13.41 4.83
N LYS A 285 -23.37 14.13 3.95
CA LYS A 285 -23.06 14.13 2.52
C LYS A 285 -21.66 14.69 2.26
N GLU A 286 -21.32 15.82 2.86
CA GLU A 286 -19.99 16.42 2.74
C GLU A 286 -18.90 15.48 3.27
N ALA A 287 -19.11 14.89 4.44
CA ALA A 287 -18.16 13.94 5.01
C ALA A 287 -17.99 12.69 4.15
N TYR A 288 -19.08 12.16 3.59
CA TYR A 288 -19.08 11.00 2.72
C TYR A 288 -18.37 11.26 1.38
N GLU A 289 -18.60 12.42 0.76
CA GLU A 289 -17.99 12.78 -0.52
C GLU A 289 -16.48 13.08 -0.39
N ASN A 290 -16.01 13.44 0.81
CA ASN A 290 -14.58 13.59 1.13
C ASN A 290 -13.82 12.27 1.31
N ILE A 291 -14.50 11.12 1.34
CA ILE A 291 -13.84 9.80 1.37
C ILE A 291 -13.54 9.37 -0.07
N PRO A 292 -12.35 8.81 -0.36
CA PRO A 292 -12.08 8.20 -1.65
C PRO A 292 -13.16 7.17 -2.02
N GLU A 293 -13.65 7.20 -3.26
CA GLU A 293 -14.78 6.41 -3.76
C GLU A 293 -14.65 4.91 -3.44
N HIS A 294 -13.46 4.36 -3.62
CA HIS A 294 -13.16 2.96 -3.36
C HIS A 294 -13.09 2.59 -1.87
N GLU A 295 -13.02 3.57 -0.97
CA GLU A 295 -13.02 3.38 0.48
C GLU A 295 -14.38 3.65 1.13
N ARG A 296 -15.30 4.32 0.43
CA ARG A 296 -16.65 4.65 0.93
C ARG A 296 -17.40 3.43 1.44
N MET A 297 -17.22 2.28 0.81
CA MET A 297 -17.86 1.02 1.22
C MET A 297 -17.57 0.62 2.67
N TYR A 298 -16.45 1.09 3.23
CA TYR A 298 -16.07 0.82 4.61
C TYR A 298 -16.78 1.72 5.62
N VAL A 299 -17.60 2.69 5.22
CA VAL A 299 -18.34 3.53 6.18
C VAL A 299 -19.36 2.72 6.98
N GLY A 300 -20.09 1.80 6.35
CA GLY A 300 -21.06 0.95 7.07
C GLY A 300 -20.50 -0.38 7.53
N ASP A 301 -21.41 -1.34 7.76
CA ASP A 301 -21.05 -2.70 8.17
C ASP A 301 -20.65 -3.58 6.98
N MET A 302 -20.17 -4.81 7.27
CA MET A 302 -19.66 -5.70 6.22
C MET A 302 -20.76 -6.22 5.26
N ASP A 303 -22.03 -6.22 5.68
CA ASP A 303 -23.13 -6.81 4.91
C ASP A 303 -23.77 -5.78 3.99
N VAL A 304 -24.02 -4.59 4.54
CA VAL A 304 -24.77 -3.49 3.90
C VAL A 304 -23.83 -2.46 3.28
N LYS A 305 -22.55 -2.42 3.68
CA LYS A 305 -21.55 -1.44 3.24
C LYS A 305 -22.09 -0.02 3.44
N ASP A 306 -21.85 0.88 2.51
CA ASP A 306 -22.29 2.28 2.51
C ASP A 306 -23.75 2.51 2.06
N THR A 307 -24.50 1.44 1.73
CA THR A 307 -25.85 1.56 1.15
C THR A 307 -26.78 2.42 2.01
N ALA A 308 -26.78 2.23 3.34
CA ALA A 308 -27.62 3.02 4.24
C ALA A 308 -27.27 4.52 4.22
N VAL A 309 -25.98 4.85 4.14
CA VAL A 309 -25.50 6.24 4.06
C VAL A 309 -25.94 6.85 2.73
N ARG A 310 -25.75 6.13 1.61
CA ARG A 310 -26.21 6.56 0.28
C ARG A 310 -27.72 6.80 0.25
N MET A 311 -28.51 5.92 0.86
CA MET A 311 -29.96 6.08 0.93
C MET A 311 -30.37 7.36 1.66
N ILE A 312 -29.65 7.74 2.71
CA ILE A 312 -29.90 8.98 3.46
C ILE A 312 -29.57 10.21 2.60
N ILE A 313 -28.41 10.23 1.95
CA ILE A 313 -27.89 11.42 1.25
C ILE A 313 -28.51 11.60 -0.15
N TYR A 314 -28.64 10.52 -0.94
CA TYR A 314 -29.09 10.56 -2.34
C TYR A 314 -30.53 10.09 -2.55
N GLY A 315 -31.07 9.25 -1.66
CA GLY A 315 -32.46 8.83 -1.68
C GLY A 315 -32.67 7.32 -1.51
N GLU A 316 -33.86 6.91 -1.07
CA GLU A 316 -34.18 5.51 -0.75
C GLU A 316 -33.96 4.53 -1.93
N GLN A 317 -33.97 5.02 -3.18
CA GLN A 317 -33.73 4.21 -4.38
C GLN A 317 -32.31 3.64 -4.45
N GLU A 318 -31.36 4.18 -3.70
CA GLU A 318 -29.97 3.70 -3.69
C GLU A 318 -29.84 2.23 -3.25
N ILE A 319 -30.84 1.68 -2.55
CA ILE A 319 -30.89 0.26 -2.21
C ILE A 319 -30.86 -0.65 -3.44
N GLU A 320 -31.34 -0.17 -4.61
CA GLU A 320 -31.35 -0.94 -5.85
C GLU A 320 -29.94 -1.21 -6.42
N ASN A 321 -28.94 -0.45 -5.97
CA ASN A 321 -27.54 -0.63 -6.35
C ASN A 321 -26.80 -1.65 -5.47
N TRP A 322 -27.43 -2.13 -4.40
CA TRP A 322 -26.81 -3.11 -3.49
C TRP A 322 -26.87 -4.52 -4.09
N SER A 323 -25.75 -5.23 -4.07
CA SER A 323 -25.62 -6.55 -4.71
C SER A 323 -26.64 -7.57 -4.22
N HIS A 324 -26.97 -7.60 -2.92
CA HIS A 324 -27.98 -8.53 -2.39
C HIS A 324 -29.39 -8.19 -2.89
N TYR A 325 -29.71 -6.91 -3.08
CA TYR A 325 -30.98 -6.50 -3.65
C TYR A 325 -31.10 -6.93 -5.12
N GLN A 326 -30.02 -6.75 -5.90
CA GLN A 326 -29.99 -7.15 -7.30
C GLN A 326 -30.14 -8.67 -7.47
N VAL A 327 -29.41 -9.45 -6.67
CA VAL A 327 -29.50 -10.92 -6.69
C VAL A 327 -30.89 -11.40 -6.27
N ALA A 328 -31.47 -10.87 -5.19
CA ALA A 328 -32.82 -11.23 -4.76
C ALA A 328 -33.87 -10.91 -5.84
N LYS A 329 -33.74 -9.75 -6.50
CA LYS A 329 -34.62 -9.34 -7.60
C LYS A 329 -34.52 -10.27 -8.81
N GLU A 330 -33.32 -10.69 -9.19
CA GLU A 330 -33.10 -11.65 -10.29
C GLU A 330 -33.62 -13.04 -9.96
N MET A 331 -33.51 -13.46 -8.70
CA MET A 331 -34.00 -14.76 -8.21
C MET A 331 -35.51 -14.78 -7.94
N GLY A 332 -36.18 -13.61 -7.98
CA GLY A 332 -37.60 -13.49 -7.63
C GLY A 332 -37.87 -13.72 -6.13
N GLU A 333 -36.88 -13.50 -5.29
CA GLU A 333 -36.94 -13.63 -3.84
C GLU A 333 -37.48 -12.34 -3.18
N GLU A 334 -37.71 -12.41 -1.86
CA GLU A 334 -38.09 -11.24 -1.08
C GLU A 334 -36.96 -10.21 -1.06
N LEU A 335 -37.28 -8.97 -1.43
CA LEU A 335 -36.29 -7.91 -1.55
C LEU A 335 -35.83 -7.46 -0.16
N PRO A 336 -34.52 -7.39 0.10
CA PRO A 336 -34.02 -6.96 1.39
C PRO A 336 -34.31 -5.47 1.57
N SER A 337 -34.60 -5.07 2.82
CA SER A 337 -34.94 -3.69 3.16
C SER A 337 -33.98 -3.13 4.21
N ILE A 338 -33.63 -1.86 4.09
CA ILE A 338 -32.83 -1.13 5.08
C ILE A 338 -33.67 0.00 5.64
N SER A 339 -33.85 0.03 6.95
CA SER A 339 -34.59 1.11 7.62
C SER A 339 -33.67 2.32 7.84
N ILE A 340 -34.04 3.47 7.28
CA ILE A 340 -33.35 4.74 7.51
C ILE A 340 -34.31 5.78 8.11
N PRO A 341 -33.89 6.56 9.12
CA PRO A 341 -34.72 7.60 9.69
C PRO A 341 -34.84 8.80 8.73
N LYS A 342 -35.99 9.48 8.73
CA LYS A 342 -36.23 10.67 7.89
C LYS A 342 -35.84 11.95 8.63
N PRO A 343 -35.23 12.93 7.93
CA PRO A 343 -34.81 14.17 8.56
C PRO A 343 -36.04 14.97 9.03
N LYS A 344 -35.99 15.44 10.27
CA LYS A 344 -36.95 16.40 10.82
C LYS A 344 -36.59 17.79 10.28
N LYS A 345 -37.62 18.60 9.96
CA LYS A 345 -37.43 20.04 9.74
C LYS A 345 -37.10 20.67 11.10
N GLU A 346 -36.04 21.47 11.13
CA GLU A 346 -35.65 22.25 12.32
C GLU A 346 -36.72 23.28 12.69
#